data_AF-A0AA97AR07-F1
#
_entry.id   AF-A0AA97AR07-F1
#
_cell.length_a   1.000
_cell.length_b   1.000
_cell.length_c   1.000
_cell.angle_alpha   90.00
_cell.angle_beta   90.00
_cell.angle_gamma   90.00
#
_symmetry.space_group_name_H-M   'P 1'
#
loop_
_entity.id
_entity.type
_entity.pdbx_description
1 polymer ?
#
loop_
_entity_poly.entity_id
_entity_poly.type
_entity_poly.pdbx_seq_one_letter_code
_entity_poly.pdbx_strand_id
1 'polypeptide(L)'
;MKVEEGLEKMIAELLLTLKSIKADNLALKDELLALKARFEKQPDFCEGWLRPEEAAIALKAEGVRNARYLSELRRNGVFRIDKGEIRNVSRGDRPTWEYNIPKCRKALQRYFKEINH
;
A
#
# COMPACT_ATOMS: atom_id res chain seq x y z
N MET A 1 12.33 -24.43 52.80
CA MET A 1 11.08 -23.84 53.30
C MET A 1 10.88 -22.36 52.94
N LYS A 2 11.51 -21.35 53.57
CA LYS A 2 11.21 -19.92 53.22
C LYS A 2 11.68 -19.47 51.82
N VAL A 3 12.71 -20.10 51.26
CA VAL A 3 13.26 -19.75 49.92
C VAL A 3 12.41 -20.35 48.79
N GLU A 4 11.85 -21.54 49.00
CA GLU A 4 10.97 -22.21 48.02
C GLU A 4 9.66 -21.46 47.84
N GLU A 5 9.01 -21.00 48.93
CA GLU A 5 7.79 -20.18 48.85
C GLU A 5 8.02 -18.85 48.11
N GLY A 6 9.23 -18.27 48.19
CA GLY A 6 9.59 -17.06 47.45
C GLY A 6 9.73 -17.32 45.94
N LEU A 7 10.34 -18.44 45.57
CA LEU A 7 10.49 -18.87 44.17
C LEU A 7 9.14 -19.22 43.54
N GLU A 8 8.28 -19.92 44.26
CA GLU A 8 6.94 -20.31 43.77
C GLU A 8 6.06 -19.08 43.51
N LYS A 9 6.10 -18.07 44.38
CA LYS A 9 5.39 -16.80 44.17
C LYS A 9 5.91 -16.05 42.95
N MET A 10 7.23 -15.98 42.79
CA MET A 10 7.83 -15.31 41.64
C MET A 10 7.51 -16.02 40.32
N ILE A 11 7.48 -17.36 40.32
CA ILE A 11 7.04 -18.16 39.16
C ILE A 11 5.56 -17.90 38.85
N ALA A 12 4.70 -17.82 39.86
CA ALA A 12 3.28 -17.53 39.66
C ALA A 12 3.04 -16.13 39.05
N GLU A 13 3.77 -15.11 39.52
CA GLU A 13 3.72 -13.75 38.98
C GLU A 13 4.22 -13.66 37.53
N LEU A 14 5.30 -14.38 37.19
CA LEU A 14 5.81 -14.48 35.83
C LEU A 14 4.80 -15.16 34.89
N LEU A 15 4.13 -16.21 35.35
CA LEU A 15 3.10 -16.90 34.58
C LEU A 15 1.88 -16.01 34.34
N LEU A 16 1.48 -15.21 35.32
CA LEU A 16 0.41 -14.22 35.17
C LEU A 16 0.80 -13.13 34.15
N THR A 17 2.03 -12.63 34.23
CA THR A 17 2.55 -11.61 33.31
C THR A 17 2.60 -12.14 31.87
N LEU A 18 3.09 -13.37 31.66
CA LEU A 18 3.11 -14.01 30.34
C LEU A 18 1.72 -14.21 29.76
N LYS A 19 0.72 -14.55 30.58
CA LYS A 19 -0.68 -14.65 30.15
C LYS A 19 -1.22 -13.30 29.67
N SER A 20 -0.92 -12.22 30.39
CA SER A 20 -1.30 -10.86 29.99
C SER A 20 -0.67 -10.48 28.65
N ILE A 21 0.65 -10.64 28.52
CA ILE A 21 1.40 -10.32 27.30
C ILE A 21 0.85 -11.10 26.10
N LYS A 22 0.47 -12.37 26.29
CA LYS A 22 -0.11 -13.19 25.23
C LYS A 22 -1.49 -12.67 24.81
N ALA A 23 -2.33 -12.25 25.75
CA ALA A 23 -3.63 -11.68 25.46
C ALA A 23 -3.50 -10.36 24.68
N ASP A 24 -2.59 -9.47 25.12
CA ASP A 24 -2.33 -8.19 24.45
C ASP A 24 -1.81 -8.39 23.02
N ASN A 25 -0.91 -9.37 22.81
CA ASN A 25 -0.43 -9.71 21.46
C ASN A 25 -1.55 -10.24 20.56
N LEU A 26 -2.52 -10.97 21.11
CA LEU A 26 -3.65 -11.46 20.34
C LEU A 26 -4.55 -10.29 19.91
N ALA A 27 -4.87 -9.40 20.85
CA ALA A 27 -5.67 -8.20 20.59
C ALA A 27 -5.00 -7.29 19.54
N LEU A 28 -3.70 -7.04 19.66
CA LEU A 28 -2.95 -6.24 18.68
C LEU A 28 -2.95 -6.88 17.27
N LYS A 29 -2.89 -8.21 17.18
CA LYS A 29 -2.98 -8.91 15.88
C LYS A 29 -4.37 -8.74 15.27
N ASP A 30 -5.42 -8.86 16.07
CA ASP A 30 -6.80 -8.69 15.60
C ASP A 30 -7.05 -7.24 15.15
N GLU A 31 -6.55 -6.25 15.89
CA GLU A 31 -6.59 -4.85 15.48
C GLU A 31 -5.84 -4.61 14.17
N LEU A 32 -4.65 -5.20 14.00
CA LEU A 32 -3.86 -5.06 12.78
C LEU A 32 -4.55 -5.72 11.57
N LEU A 33 -5.20 -6.87 11.77
CA LEU A 33 -6.01 -7.53 10.74
C LEU A 33 -7.25 -6.70 10.39
N ALA A 34 -7.95 -6.15 11.38
CA ALA A 34 -9.09 -5.27 11.16
C ALA A 34 -8.68 -4.00 10.41
N LEU A 35 -7.54 -3.42 10.76
CA LEU A 35 -6.99 -2.23 10.10
C LEU A 35 -6.62 -2.54 8.65
N LYS A 36 -5.95 -3.65 8.37
CA LYS A 36 -5.65 -4.12 7.01
C LYS A 36 -6.92 -4.32 6.19
N ALA A 37 -7.94 -4.97 6.75
CA ALA A 37 -9.21 -5.18 6.07
C ALA A 37 -9.95 -3.85 5.78
N ARG A 38 -9.78 -2.83 6.63
CA ARG A 38 -10.29 -1.47 6.37
C ARG A 38 -9.53 -0.78 5.24
N PHE A 39 -8.21 -0.93 5.19
CA PHE A 39 -7.38 -0.41 4.09
C PHE A 39 -7.65 -1.09 2.75
N GLU A 40 -7.84 -2.41 2.73
CA GLU A 40 -8.18 -3.14 1.49
C GLU A 40 -9.56 -2.74 0.93
N LYS A 41 -10.47 -2.25 1.77
CA LYS A 41 -11.82 -1.82 1.38
C LYS A 41 -11.94 -0.32 1.07
N GLN A 42 -10.89 0.48 1.28
CA GLN A 42 -10.87 1.91 0.93
C GLN A 42 -10.00 2.14 -0.33
N PRO A 43 -10.60 2.30 -1.52
CA PRO A 43 -9.87 2.65 -2.75
C PRO A 43 -9.27 4.06 -2.74
N ASP A 44 -9.57 4.87 -1.72
CA ASP A 44 -9.29 6.32 -1.68
C ASP A 44 -7.89 6.67 -1.16
N PHE A 45 -7.12 5.70 -0.65
CA PHE A 45 -5.82 5.99 -0.01
C PHE A 45 -4.70 6.38 -0.99
N CYS A 46 -4.96 6.31 -2.30
CA CYS A 46 -3.98 6.61 -3.34
C CYS A 46 -4.54 7.60 -4.37
N GLU A 47 -5.26 8.62 -3.93
CA GLU A 47 -5.69 9.72 -4.81
C GLU A 47 -4.60 10.80 -4.92
N GLY A 48 -4.54 11.45 -6.08
CA GLY A 48 -3.61 12.56 -6.35
C GLY A 48 -2.44 12.20 -7.27
N TRP A 49 -1.35 12.95 -7.12
CA TRP A 49 -0.12 12.79 -7.92
C TRP A 49 0.84 11.88 -7.18
N LEU A 50 1.17 10.73 -7.77
CA LEU A 50 2.03 9.72 -7.17
C LEU A 50 3.26 9.42 -8.02
N ARG A 51 4.34 8.98 -7.37
CA ARG A 51 5.54 8.48 -8.05
C ARG A 51 5.28 7.13 -8.71
N PRO A 52 6.13 6.67 -9.65
CA PRO A 52 5.87 5.45 -10.41
C PRO A 52 5.61 4.21 -9.55
N GLU A 53 6.29 4.07 -8.41
CA GLU A 53 6.17 2.94 -7.49
C GLU A 53 4.80 2.90 -6.82
N GLU A 54 4.39 4.03 -6.25
CA GLU A 54 3.10 4.20 -5.56
C GLU A 54 1.94 4.14 -6.55
N ALA A 55 2.10 4.78 -7.71
CA ALA A 55 1.11 4.78 -8.78
C ALA A 55 0.85 3.39 -9.34
N ALA A 56 1.89 2.55 -9.44
CA ALA A 56 1.73 1.17 -9.88
C ALA A 56 0.93 0.31 -8.89
N ILE A 57 1.07 0.57 -7.58
CA ILE A 57 0.26 -0.08 -6.56
C ILE A 57 -1.19 0.39 -6.67
N ALA A 58 -1.39 1.70 -6.80
CA ALA A 58 -2.71 2.33 -6.90
C ALA A 58 -3.50 1.91 -8.15
N LEU A 59 -2.82 1.65 -9.26
CA LEU A 59 -3.40 1.32 -10.56
C LEU A 59 -3.40 -0.19 -10.86
N LYS A 60 -3.12 -1.02 -9.85
CA LYS A 60 -3.01 -2.47 -10.02
C LYS A 60 -4.32 -3.12 -10.46
N ALA A 61 -5.45 -2.61 -9.96
CA ALA A 61 -6.78 -3.08 -10.33
C ALA A 61 -7.11 -2.82 -11.82
N GLU A 62 -6.49 -1.80 -12.41
CA GLU A 62 -6.64 -1.41 -13.80
C GLU A 62 -5.69 -2.16 -14.75
N GLY A 63 -4.96 -3.18 -14.25
CA GLY A 63 -4.07 -4.01 -15.05
C GLY A 63 -2.60 -3.58 -15.02
N VAL A 64 -2.22 -2.59 -14.20
CA VAL A 64 -0.80 -2.22 -14.03
C VAL A 64 -0.09 -3.26 -13.15
N ARG A 65 0.94 -3.90 -13.71
CA ARG A 65 1.69 -4.97 -13.01
C ARG A 65 2.72 -4.46 -12.01
N ASN A 66 3.47 -3.42 -12.39
CA ASN A 66 4.54 -2.82 -11.59
C ASN A 66 4.96 -1.47 -12.19
N ALA A 67 5.87 -0.75 -11.51
CA ALA A 67 6.35 0.57 -11.93
C ALA A 67 7.07 0.56 -13.29
N ARG A 68 7.75 -0.55 -13.63
CA ARG A 68 8.40 -0.71 -14.94
C ARG A 68 7.35 -0.76 -16.05
N TYR A 69 6.31 -1.58 -15.87
CA TYR A 69 5.20 -1.67 -16.81
C TYR A 69 4.44 -0.34 -16.93
N LEU A 70 4.22 0.37 -15.82
CA LEU A 70 3.64 1.72 -15.84
C LEU A 70 4.48 2.69 -16.67
N SER A 71 5.81 2.62 -16.55
CA SER A 71 6.75 3.43 -17.33
C SER A 71 6.75 3.06 -18.82
N GLU A 72 6.55 1.79 -19.16
CA GLU A 72 6.37 1.33 -20.54
C GLU A 72 5.07 1.87 -21.14
N LEU A 73 3.95 1.80 -20.42
CA LEU A 73 2.67 2.39 -20.85
C LEU A 73 2.80 3.90 -21.12
N ARG A 74 3.54 4.62 -20.26
CA ARG A 74 3.88 6.03 -20.50
C ARG A 74 4.67 6.23 -21.80
N ARG A 75 5.70 5.43 -22.04
CA ARG A 75 6.52 5.52 -23.28
C ARG A 75 5.70 5.18 -24.53
N ASN A 76 4.70 4.32 -24.40
CA ASN A 76 3.78 3.96 -25.48
C ASN A 76 2.67 5.00 -25.70
N GLY A 77 2.68 6.13 -24.99
CA GLY A 77 1.72 7.22 -25.18
C GLY A 77 0.33 6.97 -24.60
N VAL A 78 0.18 5.97 -23.71
CA VAL A 78 -1.10 5.67 -23.04
C VAL A 78 -1.57 6.84 -22.17
N PHE A 79 -0.60 7.53 -21.56
CA PHE A 79 -0.84 8.69 -20.70
C PHE A 79 -0.39 10.00 -21.39
N ARG A 80 -1.15 11.07 -21.19
CA ARG A 80 -0.91 12.36 -21.81
C ARG A 80 -0.73 13.51 -20.81
N ILE A 81 0.24 14.38 -21.12
CA ILE A 81 0.59 15.55 -20.28
C ILE A 81 -0.49 16.64 -20.39
N ASP A 82 -0.98 16.91 -21.60
CA ASP A 82 -2.03 17.90 -21.90
C ASP A 82 -3.35 17.61 -21.16
N LYS A 83 -3.68 16.33 -20.97
CA LYS A 83 -4.85 15.89 -20.18
C LYS A 83 -4.59 15.90 -18.68
N GLY A 84 -3.35 16.16 -18.26
CA GLY A 84 -2.91 16.11 -16.86
C GLY A 84 -2.94 14.70 -16.28
N GLU A 85 -2.76 13.67 -17.11
CA GLU A 85 -2.64 12.27 -16.65
C GLU A 85 -1.24 12.03 -16.07
N ILE A 86 -0.21 12.63 -16.66
CA ILE A 86 1.18 12.57 -16.20
C ILE A 86 1.81 13.97 -16.18
N ARG A 87 2.84 14.16 -15.35
CA ARG A 87 3.67 15.37 -15.35
C ARG A 87 5.13 15.03 -15.09
N ASN A 88 6.03 15.81 -15.66
CA ASN A 88 7.44 15.78 -15.28
C ASN A 88 7.67 16.85 -14.20
N VAL A 89 8.14 16.45 -13.03
CA VAL A 89 8.44 17.35 -11.90
C VAL A 89 9.92 17.68 -11.77
N SER A 90 10.78 17.03 -12.55
CA SER A 90 12.21 17.37 -12.55
C SER A 90 12.49 18.67 -13.29
N ARG A 91 13.52 19.39 -12.85
CA ARG A 91 14.08 20.58 -13.52
C ARG A 91 15.42 20.31 -14.21
N GLY A 92 15.89 19.06 -14.24
CA GLY A 92 17.20 18.67 -14.77
C GLY A 92 17.14 17.57 -15.84
N ASP A 93 18.30 17.04 -16.24
CA ASP A 93 18.44 16.12 -17.38
C ASP A 93 17.74 14.75 -17.20
N ARG A 94 17.43 14.37 -15.96
CA ARG A 94 16.75 13.10 -15.66
C ARG A 94 15.28 13.36 -15.34
N PRO A 95 14.35 12.97 -16.24
CA PRO A 95 12.94 13.24 -16.05
C PRO A 95 12.36 12.43 -14.88
N THR A 96 11.75 13.13 -13.92
CA THR A 96 11.01 12.51 -12.81
C THR A 96 9.53 12.65 -13.09
N TRP A 97 8.86 11.51 -13.33
CA TRP A 97 7.45 11.48 -13.71
C TRP A 97 6.55 11.20 -12.53
N GLU A 98 5.44 11.92 -12.46
CA GLU A 98 4.34 11.66 -11.54
C GLU A 98 3.04 11.39 -12.31
N TYR A 99 2.16 10.60 -11.72
CA TYR A 99 0.92 10.10 -12.31
C TYR A 99 -0.27 10.58 -11.49
N ASN A 100 -1.26 11.16 -12.16
CA ASN A 100 -2.52 11.55 -11.52
C ASN A 100 -3.46 10.34 -11.51
N ILE A 101 -3.65 9.69 -10.36
CA ILE A 101 -4.32 8.38 -10.28
C ILE A 101 -5.75 8.40 -10.82
N PRO A 102 -6.64 9.34 -10.44
CA PRO A 102 -7.99 9.38 -10.99
C PRO A 102 -8.03 9.51 -12.51
N LYS A 103 -7.11 10.29 -13.11
CA LYS A 103 -7.04 10.48 -14.56
C LYS A 103 -6.37 9.31 -15.26
N CYS A 104 -5.29 8.76 -14.71
CA CYS A 104 -4.63 7.57 -15.22
C CYS A 104 -5.55 6.35 -15.24
N ARG A 105 -6.41 6.16 -14.23
CA ARG A 105 -7.45 5.12 -14.21
C ARG A 105 -8.36 5.22 -15.44
N LYS A 106 -8.85 6.42 -15.75
CA LYS A 106 -9.68 6.67 -16.95
C LYS A 106 -8.89 6.44 -18.25
N ALA A 107 -7.61 6.81 -18.29
CA ALA A 107 -6.75 6.59 -19.45
C ALA A 107 -6.52 5.09 -19.71
N LEU A 108 -6.29 4.30 -18.66
CA LEU A 108 -6.12 2.84 -18.76
C LEU A 108 -7.42 2.16 -19.19
N GLN A 109 -8.57 2.57 -18.64
CA GLN A 109 -9.87 2.05 -19.07
C GLN A 109 -10.13 2.32 -20.56
N ARG A 110 -9.75 3.49 -21.08
CA ARG A 110 -9.82 3.80 -22.52
C ARG A 110 -8.91 2.86 -23.33
N TYR A 111 -7.64 2.78 -22.94
CA TYR A 111 -6.64 1.96 -23.63
C TYR A 111 -7.00 0.48 -23.69
N PHE A 112 -7.41 -0.13 -22.57
CA PHE A 112 -7.75 -1.55 -22.54
C PHE A 112 -9.12 -1.87 -23.18
N LYS A 113 -10.04 -0.91 -23.26
CA LYS A 113 -11.25 -1.06 -24.07
C LYS A 113 -10.95 -1.07 -25.58
N GLU A 114 -10.03 -0.21 -26.03
CA GLU A 114 -9.61 -0.14 -27.42
C GLU A 114 -8.82 -1.38 -27.88
N ILE A 115 -8.14 -2.09 -26.97
CA ILE A 115 -7.40 -3.32 -27.30
C ILE A 115 -8.30 -4.56 -27.43
N ASN A 116 -9.45 -4.57 -26.73
CA ASN A 116 -10.37 -5.70 -26.71
C ASN A 116 -11.46 -5.64 -27.80
N HIS A 117 -11.33 -4.71 -28.76
CA HIS A 117 -12.21 -4.54 -29.91
C HIS A 117 -11.40 -4.63 -31.21
#